data_AF-A0A924M233-F1
#
_entry.id   AF-A0A924M233-F1
#
_cell.length_a   1.000
_cell.length_b   1.000
_cell.length_c   1.000
_cell.angle_alpha   90.00
_cell.angle_beta   90.00
_cell.angle_gamma   90.00
#
_symmetry.space_group_name_H-M   'P 1'
#
loop_
_entity.id
_entity.type
_entity.pdbx_description
1 polymer ?
#
loop_
_entity_poly.entity_id
_entity_poly.type
_entity_poly.pdbx_seq_one_letter_code
_entity_poly.pdbx_strand_id
1 'polypeptide(L)'
;MALFSSCAVQAQICKDWGVAQNVGALERKLLSENSGMAFSNLVPDRIYHINDSGNGPYFLYTGARGENTQKVRILEYDAKNSD
;
A
#
# COMPACT_ATOMS: atom_id res chain seq x y z
N MET A 1 0.50 -31.04 33.83
CA MET A 1 -0.74 -30.34 33.41
C MET A 1 -0.36 -28.89 33.20
N ALA A 2 -0.11 -28.48 31.96
CA ALA A 2 0.37 -27.13 31.65
C ALA A 2 -0.83 -26.25 31.28
N LEU A 3 -1.04 -25.17 32.03
CA LEU A 3 -2.06 -24.16 31.78
C LEU A 3 -1.53 -23.21 30.70
N PHE A 4 -2.03 -23.33 29.48
CA PHE A 4 -1.84 -22.31 28.44
C PHE A 4 -2.77 -21.15 28.77
N SER A 5 -2.23 -20.10 29.38
CA SER A 5 -2.94 -18.84 29.57
C SER A 5 -3.03 -18.12 28.24
N SER A 6 -4.21 -18.13 27.64
CA SER A 6 -4.52 -17.34 26.44
C SER A 6 -4.56 -15.86 26.82
N CYS A 7 -3.42 -15.17 26.66
CA CYS A 7 -3.42 -13.72 26.70
C CYS A 7 -4.09 -13.21 25.43
N ALA A 8 -5.36 -12.81 25.52
CA ALA A 8 -6.05 -12.12 24.44
C ALA A 8 -5.36 -10.76 24.25
N VAL A 9 -4.42 -10.69 23.30
CA VAL A 9 -3.87 -9.43 22.83
C VAL A 9 -5.00 -8.75 22.04
N GLN A 10 -5.83 -7.99 22.73
CA GLN A 10 -6.64 -6.97 22.07
C GLN A 10 -5.67 -5.96 21.48
N ALA A 11 -5.46 -6.04 20.17
CA ALA A 11 -4.91 -4.93 19.40
C ALA A 11 -5.81 -3.73 19.71
N GLN A 12 -5.33 -2.82 20.57
CA GLN A 12 -5.96 -1.53 20.77
C GLN A 12 -5.77 -0.78 19.47
N ILE A 13 -6.69 -0.98 18.54
CA ILE A 13 -6.87 -0.13 17.38
C ILE A 13 -6.90 1.29 17.94
N CYS A 14 -5.94 2.05 17.44
CA CYS A 14 -5.29 3.17 18.08
C CYS A 14 -6.24 4.12 18.83
N LYS A 15 -5.99 4.30 20.13
CA LYS A 15 -6.80 5.16 21.00
C LYS A 15 -6.63 6.67 20.71
N ASP A 16 -5.55 7.04 20.02
CA ASP A 16 -5.09 8.43 19.89
C ASP A 16 -5.05 8.93 18.43
N TRP A 17 -5.89 8.41 17.54
CA TRP A 17 -6.00 9.01 16.20
C TRP A 17 -6.64 10.39 16.30
N GLY A 18 -6.05 11.37 15.60
CA GLY A 18 -6.60 12.71 15.51
C GLY A 18 -7.96 12.73 14.80
N VAL A 19 -8.69 13.84 14.95
CA VAL A 19 -9.92 14.06 14.18
C VAL A 19 -9.57 14.10 12.69
N ALA A 20 -10.37 13.39 11.87
CA ALA A 20 -10.21 13.39 10.43
C ALA A 20 -10.16 14.83 9.88
N GLN A 21 -9.17 15.11 9.04
CA GLN A 21 -9.01 16.42 8.42
C GLN A 21 -9.38 16.35 6.94
N ASN A 22 -10.08 17.36 6.44
CA ASN A 22 -10.30 17.52 5.00
C ASN A 22 -9.09 18.24 4.40
N VAL A 23 -8.28 17.50 3.64
CA VAL A 23 -7.10 18.03 2.93
C VAL A 23 -7.40 18.40 1.47
N GLY A 24 -8.65 18.20 1.02
CA GLY A 24 -9.09 18.47 -0.35
C GLY A 24 -10.07 17.43 -0.89
N ALA A 25 -10.43 17.57 -2.16
CA ALA A 25 -11.27 16.63 -2.90
C ALA A 25 -10.50 16.05 -4.09
N LEU A 26 -10.49 14.72 -4.21
CA LEU A 26 -9.89 14.05 -5.36
C LEU A 26 -10.82 14.17 -6.57
N GLU A 27 -10.32 14.72 -7.68
CA GLU A 27 -11.09 14.80 -8.92
C GLU A 27 -11.13 13.44 -9.63
N ARG A 28 -12.18 12.66 -9.36
CA ARG A 28 -12.35 11.28 -9.84
C ARG A 28 -12.44 11.12 -11.36
N LYS A 29 -12.70 12.20 -12.10
CA LYS A 29 -12.72 12.18 -13.58
C LYS A 29 -11.33 12.14 -14.18
N LEU A 30 -10.31 12.60 -13.45
CA LEU A 30 -8.92 12.62 -13.89
C LEU A 30 -8.14 11.40 -13.39
N LEU A 31 -8.59 10.78 -12.31
CA LEU A 31 -7.91 9.65 -11.67
C LEU A 31 -8.90 8.48 -11.48
N SER A 32 -8.82 7.49 -12.38
CA SER A 32 -9.46 6.18 -12.15
C SER A 32 -8.66 5.45 -11.08
N GLU A 33 -9.05 5.59 -9.82
CA GLU A 33 -8.44 4.88 -8.72
C GLU A 33 -8.64 3.37 -8.90
N ASN A 34 -7.54 2.65 -9.09
CA ASN A 34 -7.52 1.20 -9.25
C ASN A 34 -6.47 0.62 -8.31
N SER A 35 -6.80 -0.48 -7.64
CA SER A 35 -5.79 -1.24 -6.89
C SER A 35 -4.72 -1.79 -7.83
N GLY A 36 -3.51 -2.04 -7.32
CA GLY A 36 -2.44 -2.68 -8.09
C GLY A 36 -2.90 -4.01 -8.73
N MET A 37 -3.77 -4.76 -8.05
CA MET A 37 -4.39 -5.98 -8.58
C MET A 37 -5.34 -5.72 -9.75
N ALA A 38 -6.18 -4.68 -9.66
CA ALA A 38 -7.08 -4.32 -10.75
C ALA A 38 -6.29 -3.86 -11.99
N PHE A 39 -5.23 -3.07 -11.80
CA PHE A 39 -4.35 -2.64 -12.90
C PHE A 39 -3.58 -3.81 -13.52
N SER A 40 -3.17 -4.80 -12.71
CA SER A 40 -2.46 -6.00 -13.18
C SER A 40 -3.26 -6.79 -14.21
N ASN A 41 -4.60 -6.77 -14.15
CA ASN A 41 -5.46 -7.42 -15.16
C ASN A 41 -5.35 -6.78 -16.55
N LEU A 42 -4.82 -5.56 -16.67
CA LEU A 42 -4.67 -4.85 -17.93
C LEU A 42 -3.34 -5.19 -18.65
N VAL A 43 -2.38 -5.78 -17.93
CA VAL A 43 -1.05 -6.08 -18.46
C VAL A 43 -0.76 -7.58 -18.29
N PRO A 44 -0.74 -8.36 -19.37
CA PRO A 44 -0.47 -9.79 -19.30
C PRO A 44 0.84 -10.10 -18.56
N ASP A 45 0.81 -11.16 -17.77
CA ASP A 45 1.97 -11.71 -17.04
C ASP A 45 2.66 -10.76 -16.06
N ARG A 46 1.96 -9.73 -15.56
CA ARG A 46 2.51 -8.81 -14.55
C ARG A 46 1.56 -8.58 -13.38
N ILE A 47 2.13 -8.61 -12.18
CA ILE A 47 1.47 -8.20 -10.94
C ILE A 47 2.20 -6.96 -10.41
N TYR A 48 1.46 -5.88 -10.17
CA TYR A 48 1.98 -4.63 -9.62
C TYR A 48 1.74 -4.54 -8.12
N HIS A 49 2.79 -4.24 -7.36
CA HIS A 49 2.75 -4.03 -5.92
C HIS A 49 3.07 -2.57 -5.60
N ILE A 50 2.12 -1.89 -4.99
CA ILE A 50 2.34 -0.56 -4.43
C ILE A 50 2.97 -0.74 -3.05
N ASN A 51 4.08 -0.04 -2.80
CA ASN A 51 4.80 -0.08 -1.54
C ASN A 51 4.18 0.93 -0.56
N ASP A 52 3.28 0.44 0.30
CA ASP A 52 2.57 1.27 1.29
C ASP A 52 3.28 1.33 2.66
N SER A 53 4.48 0.77 2.79
CA SER A 53 5.21 0.65 4.07
C SER A 53 6.46 1.55 4.15
N GLY A 54 6.48 2.66 3.42
CA GLY A 54 7.45 3.74 3.65
C GLY A 54 8.88 3.48 3.18
N ASN A 55 9.16 2.40 2.41
CA ASN A 55 10.52 2.12 1.94
C ASN A 55 11.03 3.05 0.81
N GLY A 56 10.34 4.16 0.53
CA GLY A 56 10.73 5.16 -0.46
C GLY A 56 9.98 5.07 -1.80
N PRO A 57 10.32 5.94 -2.77
CA PRO A 57 9.51 6.18 -3.96
C PRO A 57 9.77 5.15 -5.05
N TYR A 58 9.30 3.95 -4.79
CA TYR A 58 9.33 2.90 -5.79
C TYR A 58 8.08 2.04 -5.67
N PHE A 59 7.72 1.42 -6.79
CA PHE A 59 6.81 0.29 -6.81
C PHE A 59 7.57 -0.94 -7.29
N LEU A 60 6.98 -2.11 -7.04
CA LEU A 60 7.50 -3.37 -7.54
C LEU A 60 6.56 -3.91 -8.61
N TYR A 61 7.09 -4.66 -9.56
CA TYR A 61 6.27 -5.58 -10.33
C TYR A 61 6.94 -6.95 -10.37
N THR A 62 6.13 -7.99 -10.47
CA THR A 62 6.58 -9.38 -10.54
C THR A 62 5.79 -10.12 -11.62
N GLY A 63 6.27 -11.28 -12.05
CA GLY A 63 5.53 -12.14 -12.96
C GLY A 63 4.28 -12.73 -12.29
N ALA A 64 3.35 -13.26 -13.09
CA ALA A 64 2.12 -13.85 -12.55
C ALA A 64 2.35 -15.02 -11.57
N ARG A 65 3.54 -15.63 -11.56
CA ARG A 65 3.93 -16.70 -10.62
C ARG A 65 4.89 -16.19 -9.52
N GLY A 66 5.08 -14.88 -9.41
CA GLY A 66 5.97 -14.27 -8.43
C GLY A 66 7.46 -14.29 -8.83
N GLU A 67 7.77 -14.56 -10.09
CA GLU A 67 9.14 -14.58 -10.62
C GLU A 67 9.62 -13.20 -11.09
N ASN A 68 10.95 -13.04 -11.22
CA ASN A 68 11.58 -11.88 -11.86
C ASN A 68 11.21 -10.51 -11.28
N THR A 69 10.93 -10.43 -9.97
CA THR A 69 10.55 -9.17 -9.30
C THR A 69 11.52 -8.04 -9.60
N GLN A 70 10.99 -6.93 -10.09
CA GLN A 70 11.72 -5.71 -10.40
C GLN A 70 11.28 -4.56 -9.50
N LYS A 71 12.24 -3.68 -9.18
CA LYS A 71 12.00 -2.42 -8.48
C LYS A 71 12.06 -1.26 -9.46
N VAL A 72 10.98 -0.50 -9.55
CA VAL A 72 10.89 0.67 -10.43
C VAL A 72 10.90 1.93 -9.57
N ARG A 73 11.93 2.76 -9.74
CA ARG A 73 12.06 4.05 -9.06
C ARG A 73 11.10 5.06 -9.70
N ILE A 74 10.38 5.79 -8.85
CA ILE A 74 9.61 6.97 -9.23
C ILE A 74 10.58 8.16 -9.18
N LEU A 75 10.77 8.80 -10.32
CA LEU A 75 11.61 10.00 -10.42
C LEU A 75 10.84 11.22 -9.92
N GLU A 76 11.56 12.25 -9.49
CA GLU A 76 10.98 13.53 -9.03
C GLU A 76 10.01 13.41 -7.85
N TYR A 77 10.08 12.32 -7.10
CA TYR A 77 9.31 12.19 -5.86
C TYR A 77 9.82 13.20 -4.81
N ASP A 78 8.93 14.10 -4.42
CA ASP A 78 9.12 14.97 -3.26
C ASP A 78 8.34 14.42 -2.07
N ALA A 79 9.06 13.95 -1.06
CA ALA A 79 8.47 13.44 0.19
C ALA A 79 7.92 14.56 1.09
N LYS A 80 8.22 15.84 0.78
CA LYS A 80 7.74 16.95 1.59
C LYS A 80 6.22 17.00 1.52
N ASN A 81 5.58 16.81 2.68
CA ASN A 81 4.13 16.71 2.87
C ASN A 81 3.49 15.39 2.39
N SER A 82 4.24 14.28 2.41
CA SER A 82 3.72 12.92 2.11
C SER A 82 3.02 12.24 3.30
N ASP A 83 2.76 12.95 4.40
CA ASP A 83 2.11 12.45 5.62
C ASP A 83 0.77 13.15 5.87
#